data_AF-A0A0K6SAL9-F1
#
_entry.id   AF-A0A0K6SAL9-F1
#
_cell.length_a   1.000
_cell.length_b   1.000
_cell.length_c   1.000
_cell.angle_alpha   90.00
_cell.angle_beta   90.00
_cell.angle_gamma   90.00
#
_symmetry.space_group_name_H-M   'P 1'
#
loop_
_entity.id
_entity.type
_entity.pdbx_description
1 polymer ?
#
loop_
_entity_poly.entity_id
_entity_poly.type
_entity_poly.pdbx_seq_one_letter_code
_entity_poly.pdbx_strand_id
1 'polypeptide(L)'
;MVRSSCLLSASVAALCLAVRNFAFLQGTPPSPFHFRNERRARTAQRVLIDSDKLLDRSRQSRAAKGPNQKVKPEEKLKIAIVGAGLAGLTAAMDLSEAGHEVTIFEARPFIGGKVGSWEDKDGNHVEMGLHVFFGCYYNLFGIFQRLGIFDQALRLKEHTHTFVNEGGRLAGLDFRLGNIGAPINGLNAFFQTQQLEPYDKFRNTIALALSPVVRGLVDFDGAMENIRDLDGISFTDWFLSRGGSRGSIERLWNPIAYALGFIDCDNMSARCMLTIFQLFAVRSEASMLRMLEGSPHVWLHAPIQKYIEERGGQVLTRRRVLDFIYDQDESGKPTKVRGLVVTGDPGAGRQDERREFDAVLAATDVPGIKALLPESFKRHYQELANCMRLVGVPVATVQLRFDGWVTELNDEVKMKDVGGDKSDGKAPGIDNLLYSADAEFSCFADLALTSPADYYKEGQGSLLQCVLTPGDKWMGKGTDDIAKATLEQVHRLFPSSKKLNCTWWNVVKLNESLYREEPGADRFRPPQRTSLPGFYMAGSYTYQDYIDSMEGATKSGLQAADAILEDTPLLSRTRRREPALASA
;
A
#
# COMPACT_ATOMS: atom_id res chain seq x y z
N MET A 1 28.53 -15.96 31.12
CA MET A 1 29.27 -16.24 29.87
C MET A 1 29.14 -17.68 29.35
N VAL A 2 28.18 -18.52 29.81
CA VAL A 2 28.06 -19.94 29.34
C VAL A 2 26.62 -20.32 28.89
N ARG A 3 25.81 -19.35 28.45
CA ARG A 3 24.46 -19.63 27.89
C ARG A 3 24.27 -19.25 26.41
N SER A 4 25.22 -18.56 25.79
CA SER A 4 25.13 -18.17 24.37
C SER A 4 25.70 -19.20 23.39
N SER A 5 26.42 -20.22 23.87
CA SER A 5 27.11 -21.20 23.02
C SER A 5 26.25 -22.38 22.58
N CYS A 6 25.15 -22.69 23.30
CA CYS A 6 24.27 -23.83 22.97
C CYS A 6 23.24 -23.53 21.88
N LEU A 7 22.82 -22.27 21.70
CA LEU A 7 21.83 -21.90 20.66
C LEU A 7 22.46 -21.85 19.26
N LEU A 8 23.74 -21.46 19.14
CA LEU A 8 24.47 -21.46 17.88
C LEU A 8 24.69 -22.89 17.33
N SER A 9 24.86 -23.87 18.23
CA SER A 9 25.08 -25.28 17.89
C SER A 9 23.81 -25.96 17.34
N ALA A 10 22.62 -25.57 17.79
CA ALA A 10 21.36 -26.13 17.32
C ALA A 10 20.97 -25.63 15.92
N SER A 11 21.22 -24.35 15.62
CA SER A 11 20.92 -23.74 14.31
C SER A 11 21.83 -24.26 13.19
N VAL A 12 23.10 -24.54 13.48
CA VAL A 12 24.04 -25.14 12.51
C VAL A 12 23.70 -26.62 12.24
N ALA A 13 23.24 -27.36 13.25
CA ALA A 13 22.85 -28.77 13.10
C ALA A 13 21.58 -28.95 12.23
N ALA A 14 20.60 -28.04 12.34
CA ALA A 14 19.41 -28.04 11.49
C ALA A 14 19.76 -27.76 10.01
N LEU A 15 20.73 -26.88 9.76
CA LEU A 15 21.22 -26.56 8.42
C LEU A 15 21.98 -27.73 7.78
N CYS A 16 22.81 -28.45 8.55
CA CYS A 16 23.52 -29.64 8.06
C CYS A 16 22.59 -30.82 7.75
N LEU A 17 21.48 -31.00 8.47
CA LEU A 17 20.48 -32.03 8.15
C LEU A 17 19.70 -31.70 6.87
N ALA A 18 19.37 -30.42 6.64
CA ALA A 18 18.67 -29.98 5.43
C ALA A 18 19.53 -30.14 4.17
N VAL A 19 20.84 -29.87 4.25
CA VAL A 19 21.80 -30.04 3.14
C VAL A 19 22.03 -31.53 2.81
N ARG A 20 22.03 -32.42 3.82
CA ARG A 20 22.26 -33.86 3.61
C ARG A 20 21.12 -34.56 2.87
N ASN A 21 19.88 -34.11 3.05
CA ASN A 21 18.71 -34.67 2.36
C ASN A 21 18.56 -34.15 0.91
N PHE A 22 19.24 -33.05 0.54
CA PHE A 22 19.17 -32.48 -0.80
C PHE A 22 20.06 -33.22 -1.83
N ALA A 23 21.06 -33.98 -1.35
CA ALA A 23 21.98 -34.73 -2.22
C ALA A 23 21.36 -35.99 -2.87
N PHE A 24 20.12 -36.37 -2.51
CA PHE A 24 19.46 -37.59 -3.01
C PHE A 24 18.46 -37.37 -4.16
N LEU A 25 18.28 -36.13 -4.65
CA LEU A 25 17.30 -35.79 -5.68
C LEU A 25 17.94 -35.26 -6.99
N GLN A 26 19.08 -35.81 -7.39
CA GLN A 26 19.59 -35.60 -8.75
C GLN A 26 19.05 -36.68 -9.69
N GLY A 27 17.88 -36.41 -10.28
CA GLY A 27 17.33 -37.13 -11.43
C GLY A 27 17.49 -36.30 -12.70
N THR A 28 17.89 -36.96 -13.78
CA THR A 28 18.23 -36.49 -15.13
C THR A 28 17.23 -35.53 -15.81
N PRO A 29 17.68 -34.68 -16.76
CA PRO A 29 16.84 -33.66 -17.41
C PRO A 29 15.88 -34.27 -18.46
N PRO A 30 14.65 -33.76 -18.65
CA PRO A 30 13.79 -34.20 -19.74
C PRO A 30 14.04 -33.38 -21.02
N SER A 31 14.06 -34.07 -22.17
CA SER A 31 14.08 -33.51 -23.53
C SER A 31 12.66 -33.11 -24.00
N PRO A 32 12.52 -32.32 -25.10
CA PRO A 32 11.30 -31.58 -25.38
C PRO A 32 10.26 -32.43 -26.13
N PHE A 33 8.98 -32.33 -25.74
CA PHE A 33 7.88 -32.88 -26.53
C PHE A 33 6.71 -31.90 -26.69
N HIS A 34 6.14 -31.99 -27.89
CA HIS A 34 5.16 -31.14 -28.53
C HIS A 34 3.84 -30.90 -27.80
N PHE A 35 3.30 -29.70 -28.05
CA PHE A 35 1.94 -29.26 -27.78
C PHE A 35 0.88 -30.11 -28.49
N ARG A 36 -0.16 -30.53 -27.75
CA ARG A 36 -1.54 -30.54 -28.27
C ARG A 36 -2.62 -30.60 -27.18
N ASN A 37 -3.59 -29.69 -27.36
CA ASN A 37 -4.98 -29.67 -26.92
C ASN A 37 -5.35 -29.29 -25.46
N GLU A 38 -5.58 -27.98 -25.33
CA GLU A 38 -6.85 -27.36 -24.90
C GLU A 38 -8.01 -28.32 -24.57
N ARG A 39 -8.35 -28.39 -23.27
CA ARG A 39 -9.70 -28.47 -22.66
C ARG A 39 -9.56 -28.91 -21.20
N ARG A 40 -8.95 -28.07 -20.37
CA ARG A 40 -8.96 -28.21 -18.89
C ARG A 40 -8.52 -26.90 -18.21
N ALA A 41 -9.07 -25.78 -18.68
CA ALA A 41 -8.85 -24.46 -18.09
C ALA A 41 -10.11 -23.95 -17.37
N ARG A 42 -10.75 -24.81 -16.58
CA ARG A 42 -11.70 -24.43 -15.52
C ARG A 42 -11.56 -25.49 -14.42
N THR A 43 -11.38 -25.05 -13.18
CA THR A 43 -11.25 -25.86 -11.95
C THR A 43 -9.84 -26.40 -11.65
N ALA A 44 -8.96 -25.52 -11.14
CA ALA A 44 -7.88 -25.91 -10.24
C ALA A 44 -7.39 -24.70 -9.40
N GLN A 45 -8.26 -24.09 -8.60
CA GLN A 45 -7.78 -23.43 -7.38
C GLN A 45 -7.30 -24.56 -6.45
N ARG A 46 -6.00 -24.86 -6.48
CA ARG A 46 -5.39 -25.86 -5.58
C ARG A 46 -4.81 -25.13 -4.38
N VAL A 47 -5.41 -25.43 -3.23
CA VAL A 47 -5.10 -24.90 -1.91
C VAL A 47 -3.64 -25.23 -1.56
N LEU A 48 -2.84 -24.18 -1.32
CA LEU A 48 -1.51 -24.30 -0.73
C LEU A 48 -1.67 -24.72 0.74
N ILE A 49 -0.91 -25.73 1.17
CA ILE A 49 -0.97 -26.24 2.56
C ILE A 49 -0.15 -25.30 3.43
N ASP A 50 -0.76 -24.20 3.87
CA ASP A 50 -0.24 -23.32 4.91
C ASP A 50 -0.58 -23.90 6.30
N SER A 51 0.28 -23.71 7.29
CA SER A 51 -0.01 -24.15 8.65
C SER A 51 -1.18 -23.35 9.25
N ASP A 52 -2.31 -24.00 9.53
CA ASP A 52 -3.53 -23.36 10.08
C ASP A 52 -3.33 -22.60 11.42
N LYS A 53 -2.18 -22.77 12.10
CA LYS A 53 -1.87 -22.13 13.38
C LYS A 53 -1.35 -20.68 13.27
N LEU A 54 -0.96 -20.21 12.08
CA LEU A 54 -0.44 -18.85 11.84
C LEU A 54 -1.47 -17.95 11.12
N LEU A 55 -2.74 -18.37 11.19
CA LEU A 55 -3.88 -17.71 10.60
C LEU A 55 -4.44 -16.61 11.51
N ASP A 56 -4.25 -15.34 11.15
CA ASP A 56 -5.15 -14.28 11.61
C ASP A 56 -6.39 -14.20 10.69
N ARG A 57 -7.17 -15.29 10.64
CA ARG A 57 -8.49 -15.29 9.97
C ARG A 57 -9.44 -14.26 10.61
N SER A 58 -9.17 -13.84 11.86
CA SER A 58 -9.91 -12.78 12.56
C SER A 58 -9.77 -11.41 11.89
N ARG A 59 -8.57 -11.01 11.44
CA ARG A 59 -8.32 -9.70 10.82
C ARG A 59 -9.12 -9.50 9.53
N GLN A 60 -9.03 -10.45 8.59
CA GLN A 60 -9.81 -10.39 7.36
C GLN A 60 -11.32 -10.47 7.65
N SER A 61 -11.71 -11.33 8.60
CA SER A 61 -13.10 -11.51 9.03
C SER A 61 -13.70 -10.22 9.61
N ARG A 62 -12.95 -9.41 10.38
CA ARG A 62 -13.45 -8.15 10.94
C ARG A 62 -13.78 -7.13 9.86
N ALA A 63 -12.89 -6.93 8.89
CA ALA A 63 -13.15 -6.00 7.79
C ALA A 63 -14.29 -6.49 6.88
N ALA A 64 -14.35 -7.80 6.62
CA ALA A 64 -15.38 -8.41 5.79
C ALA A 64 -16.79 -8.38 6.40
N LYS A 65 -16.91 -8.61 7.72
CA LYS A 65 -18.21 -8.64 8.41
C LYS A 65 -18.73 -7.27 8.81
N GLY A 66 -17.88 -6.25 8.82
CA GLY A 66 -18.23 -4.93 9.35
C GLY A 66 -18.25 -4.90 10.89
N PRO A 67 -18.79 -3.82 11.47
CA PRO A 67 -18.75 -3.60 12.91
C PRO A 67 -19.64 -4.60 13.66
N ASN A 68 -19.15 -5.11 14.79
CA ASN A 68 -19.91 -6.04 15.65
C ASN A 68 -21.01 -5.35 16.47
N GLN A 69 -21.08 -4.01 16.42
CA GLN A 69 -22.00 -3.20 17.21
C GLN A 69 -22.96 -2.45 16.29
N LYS A 70 -24.26 -2.60 16.56
CA LYS A 70 -25.30 -1.69 16.07
C LYS A 70 -25.65 -0.73 17.18
N VAL A 71 -25.76 0.55 16.83
CA VAL A 71 -25.99 1.63 17.77
C VAL A 71 -27.49 1.77 18.00
N LYS A 72 -27.90 1.97 19.25
CA LYS A 72 -29.30 2.22 19.58
C LYS A 72 -29.73 3.59 19.05
N PRO A 73 -31.00 3.80 18.65
CA PRO A 73 -31.45 5.09 18.11
C PRO A 73 -31.10 6.29 18.98
N GLU A 74 -31.18 6.15 20.30
CA GLU A 74 -30.89 7.20 21.26
C GLU A 74 -29.39 7.51 21.40
N GLU A 75 -28.52 6.56 21.03
CA GLU A 75 -27.05 6.67 21.04
C GLU A 75 -26.48 7.09 19.69
N LYS A 76 -27.32 7.22 18.65
CA LYS A 76 -26.92 7.67 17.31
C LYS A 76 -26.15 8.99 17.40
N LEU A 77 -25.01 9.07 16.73
CA LEU A 77 -24.10 10.22 16.72
C LEU A 77 -24.06 10.87 15.33
N LYS A 78 -23.80 12.18 15.29
CA LYS A 78 -23.38 12.91 14.09
C LYS A 78 -21.86 12.92 14.03
N ILE A 79 -21.29 12.34 12.97
CA ILE A 79 -19.84 12.17 12.85
C ILE A 79 -19.36 12.85 11.57
N ALA A 80 -18.41 13.77 11.72
CA ALA A 80 -17.68 14.32 10.59
C ALA A 80 -16.39 13.54 10.34
N ILE A 81 -16.11 13.26 9.08
CA ILE A 81 -14.84 12.68 8.62
C ILE A 81 -14.17 13.68 7.69
N VAL A 82 -12.95 14.08 8.01
CA VAL A 82 -12.16 15.04 7.21
C VAL A 82 -11.21 14.27 6.30
N GLY A 83 -11.52 14.22 5.00
CA GLY A 83 -10.75 13.51 3.99
C GLY A 83 -11.42 12.21 3.51
N ALA A 84 -11.58 12.07 2.19
CA ALA A 84 -12.13 10.88 1.54
C ALA A 84 -11.03 9.99 0.96
N GLY A 85 -9.90 9.85 1.66
CA GLY A 85 -8.92 8.80 1.39
C GLY A 85 -9.40 7.44 1.90
N LEU A 86 -8.65 6.37 1.59
CA LEU A 86 -9.02 5.01 1.97
C LEU A 86 -9.31 4.86 3.48
N ALA A 87 -8.53 5.53 4.35
CA ALA A 87 -8.78 5.53 5.80
C ALA A 87 -10.14 6.12 6.19
N GLY A 88 -10.51 7.29 5.64
CA GLY A 88 -11.78 7.95 5.92
C GLY A 88 -12.97 7.19 5.32
N LEU A 89 -12.81 6.67 4.11
CA LEU A 89 -13.82 5.84 3.45
C LEU A 89 -14.08 4.54 4.23
N THR A 90 -13.04 3.84 4.67
CA THR A 90 -13.20 2.62 5.48
C THR A 90 -13.85 2.91 6.83
N ALA A 91 -13.47 3.99 7.51
CA ALA A 91 -14.13 4.38 8.76
C ALA A 91 -15.61 4.70 8.54
N ALA A 92 -15.94 5.40 7.46
CA ALA A 92 -17.33 5.72 7.11
C ALA A 92 -18.18 4.48 6.84
N MET A 93 -17.62 3.44 6.20
CA MET A 93 -18.35 2.18 5.99
C MET A 93 -18.82 1.58 7.32
N ASP A 94 -17.95 1.52 8.32
CA ASP A 94 -18.28 0.96 9.63
C ASP A 94 -19.24 1.86 10.41
N LEU A 95 -18.98 3.16 10.46
CA LEU A 95 -19.81 4.08 11.24
C LEU A 95 -21.23 4.23 10.67
N SER A 96 -21.36 4.30 9.34
CA SER A 96 -22.67 4.30 8.67
C SER A 96 -23.40 2.98 8.88
N GLU A 97 -22.70 1.85 8.78
CA GLU A 97 -23.32 0.54 9.02
C GLU A 97 -23.74 0.32 10.47
N ALA A 98 -22.98 0.84 11.44
CA ALA A 98 -23.36 0.81 12.85
C ALA A 98 -24.62 1.63 13.14
N GLY A 99 -24.98 2.56 12.24
CA GLY A 99 -26.21 3.35 12.28
C GLY A 99 -26.03 4.83 12.60
N HIS A 100 -24.79 5.35 12.63
CA HIS A 100 -24.51 6.77 12.86
C HIS A 100 -24.83 7.64 11.64
N GLU A 101 -24.92 8.97 11.84
CA GLU A 101 -25.02 9.96 10.76
C GLU A 101 -23.62 10.41 10.37
N VAL A 102 -23.11 9.92 9.25
CA VAL A 102 -21.74 10.17 8.80
C VAL A 102 -21.72 11.18 7.66
N THR A 103 -20.88 12.21 7.77
CA THR A 103 -20.60 13.15 6.67
C THR A 103 -19.10 13.23 6.44
N ILE A 104 -18.66 12.87 5.23
CA ILE A 104 -17.27 13.00 4.78
C ILE A 104 -17.13 14.33 4.04
N PHE A 105 -16.10 15.10 4.40
CA PHE A 105 -15.70 16.34 3.73
C PHE A 105 -14.38 16.12 2.98
N GLU A 106 -14.41 16.21 1.66
CA GLU A 106 -13.24 16.09 0.79
C GLU A 106 -12.93 17.42 0.11
N ALA A 107 -11.68 17.88 0.24
CA ALA A 107 -11.26 19.16 -0.30
C ALA A 107 -11.20 19.18 -1.83
N ARG A 108 -10.89 18.05 -2.46
CA ARG A 108 -10.74 17.91 -3.92
C ARG A 108 -12.08 17.55 -4.60
N PRO A 109 -12.17 17.67 -5.93
CA PRO A 109 -13.38 17.29 -6.66
C PRO A 109 -13.57 15.77 -6.84
N PHE A 110 -12.64 14.96 -6.34
CA PHE A 110 -12.67 13.51 -6.41
C PHE A 110 -12.19 12.90 -5.08
N ILE A 111 -12.55 11.65 -4.85
CA ILE A 111 -12.19 10.87 -3.65
C ILE A 111 -11.02 9.91 -3.92
N GLY A 112 -10.47 9.30 -2.86
CA GLY A 112 -9.44 8.27 -2.93
C GLY A 112 -8.06 8.67 -2.41
N GLY A 113 -7.86 9.95 -2.05
CA GLY A 113 -6.59 10.37 -1.44
C GLY A 113 -5.40 10.17 -2.37
N LYS A 114 -4.35 9.50 -1.86
CA LYS A 114 -3.14 9.08 -2.61
C LYS A 114 -3.36 7.85 -3.50
N VAL A 115 -4.52 7.19 -3.36
CA VAL A 115 -4.97 6.08 -4.21
C VAL A 115 -5.93 6.60 -5.29
N GLY A 116 -6.14 7.92 -5.38
CA GLY A 116 -7.08 8.50 -6.34
C GLY A 116 -6.64 8.34 -7.80
N SER A 117 -7.63 8.27 -8.68
CA SER A 117 -7.48 8.38 -10.13
C SER A 117 -8.58 9.27 -10.71
N TRP A 118 -8.36 9.79 -11.92
CA TRP A 118 -9.34 10.59 -12.66
C TRP A 118 -9.15 10.39 -14.16
N GLU A 119 -10.17 10.74 -14.95
CA GLU A 119 -10.07 10.81 -16.40
C GLU A 119 -9.66 12.21 -16.85
N ASP A 120 -8.71 12.29 -17.78
CA ASP A 120 -8.41 13.52 -18.49
C ASP A 120 -9.47 13.83 -19.57
N LYS A 121 -9.35 14.98 -20.23
CA LYS A 121 -10.27 15.44 -21.28
C LYS A 121 -10.33 14.53 -22.51
N ASP A 122 -9.31 13.68 -22.71
CA ASP A 122 -9.14 12.79 -23.85
C ASP A 122 -9.50 11.34 -23.46
N GLY A 123 -10.12 11.15 -22.29
CA GLY A 123 -10.53 9.86 -21.75
C GLY A 123 -9.36 8.96 -21.37
N ASN A 124 -8.20 9.50 -21.00
CA ASN A 124 -7.13 8.71 -20.38
C ASN A 124 -7.31 8.70 -18.87
N HIS A 125 -7.28 7.50 -18.28
CA HIS A 125 -7.24 7.35 -16.83
C HIS A 125 -5.84 7.68 -16.30
N VAL A 126 -5.77 8.65 -15.39
CA VAL A 126 -4.56 9.11 -14.73
C VAL A 126 -4.61 8.69 -13.26
N GLU A 127 -3.55 8.06 -12.76
CA GLU A 127 -3.42 7.68 -11.36
C GLU A 127 -2.45 8.59 -10.60
N MET A 128 -2.69 8.76 -9.30
CA MET A 128 -1.75 9.40 -8.39
C MET A 128 -0.43 8.64 -8.25
N GLY A 129 -0.46 7.32 -8.40
CA GLY A 129 0.68 6.42 -8.20
C GLY A 129 0.35 5.01 -8.68
N LEU A 130 1.36 4.15 -8.79
CA LEU A 130 1.16 2.73 -9.09
C LEU A 130 0.83 1.96 -7.81
N HIS A 131 -0.38 1.42 -7.74
CA HIS A 131 -0.86 0.68 -6.57
C HIS A 131 -0.89 -0.83 -6.83
N VAL A 132 -0.24 -1.59 -5.94
CA VAL A 132 -0.20 -3.06 -5.98
C VAL A 132 -0.72 -3.63 -4.68
N PHE A 133 -1.42 -4.75 -4.78
CA PHE A 133 -2.11 -5.40 -3.66
C PHE A 133 -1.40 -6.69 -3.30
N PHE A 134 -0.75 -6.71 -2.13
CA PHE A 134 -0.08 -7.90 -1.61
C PHE A 134 -1.07 -8.86 -0.95
N GLY A 135 -0.76 -10.16 -0.97
CA GLY A 135 -1.59 -11.19 -0.35
C GLY A 135 -1.84 -10.99 1.15
N CYS A 136 -0.96 -10.27 1.84
CA CYS A 136 -1.09 -9.95 3.26
C CYS A 136 -1.99 -8.72 3.56
N TYR A 137 -2.66 -8.13 2.56
CA TYR A 137 -3.59 -7.00 2.74
C TYR A 137 -4.97 -7.48 3.23
N TYR A 138 -4.99 -8.11 4.40
CA TYR A 138 -6.16 -8.81 4.92
C TYR A 138 -7.35 -7.88 5.17
N ASN A 139 -7.13 -6.67 5.69
CA ASN A 139 -8.21 -5.74 5.96
C ASN A 139 -8.80 -5.22 4.66
N LEU A 140 -7.95 -4.77 3.72
CA LEU A 140 -8.42 -4.27 2.44
C LEU A 140 -9.13 -5.35 1.63
N PHE A 141 -8.61 -6.58 1.60
CA PHE A 141 -9.30 -7.71 0.99
C PHE A 141 -10.63 -8.04 1.67
N GLY A 142 -10.72 -7.87 2.99
CA GLY A 142 -12.00 -7.94 3.70
C GLY A 142 -12.99 -6.88 3.21
N ILE A 143 -12.55 -5.65 2.94
CA ILE A 143 -13.39 -4.61 2.32
C ILE A 143 -13.87 -5.02 0.93
N PHE A 144 -13.00 -5.53 0.05
CA PHE A 144 -13.40 -6.06 -1.26
C PHE A 144 -14.43 -7.19 -1.15
N GLN A 145 -14.27 -8.09 -0.17
CA GLN A 145 -15.23 -9.18 0.10
C GLN A 145 -16.57 -8.67 0.60
N ARG A 146 -16.57 -7.69 1.52
CA ARG A 146 -17.79 -7.05 2.05
C ARG A 146 -18.61 -6.37 0.96
N LEU A 147 -17.92 -5.79 -0.02
CA LEU A 147 -18.52 -5.17 -1.19
C LEU A 147 -18.94 -6.19 -2.26
N GLY A 148 -18.52 -7.46 -2.15
CA GLY A 148 -18.80 -8.51 -3.13
C GLY A 148 -18.02 -8.36 -4.44
N ILE A 149 -16.92 -7.60 -4.46
CA ILE A 149 -16.18 -7.25 -5.68
C ILE A 149 -14.77 -7.87 -5.77
N PHE A 150 -14.38 -8.72 -4.82
CA PHE A 150 -13.02 -9.26 -4.72
C PHE A 150 -12.53 -9.92 -6.02
N ASP A 151 -13.28 -10.87 -6.57
CA ASP A 151 -12.85 -11.63 -7.75
C ASP A 151 -12.90 -10.82 -9.06
N GLN A 152 -13.77 -9.81 -9.14
CA GLN A 152 -13.95 -8.98 -10.34
C GLN A 152 -13.00 -7.78 -10.36
N ALA A 153 -12.61 -7.24 -9.19
CA ALA A 153 -11.81 -6.03 -9.11
C ALA A 153 -10.31 -6.30 -8.92
N LEU A 154 -9.91 -7.52 -8.55
CA LEU A 154 -8.51 -7.87 -8.28
C LEU A 154 -8.01 -9.00 -9.19
N ARG A 155 -7.06 -8.67 -10.05
CA ARG A 155 -6.38 -9.62 -10.95
C ARG A 155 -5.20 -10.24 -10.23
N LEU A 156 -5.26 -11.55 -10.00
CA LEU A 156 -4.11 -12.32 -9.49
C LEU A 156 -3.00 -12.34 -10.54
N LYS A 157 -1.78 -12.05 -10.12
CA LYS A 157 -0.56 -12.16 -10.95
C LYS A 157 0.23 -13.40 -10.60
N GLU A 158 1.17 -13.76 -11.46
CA GLU A 158 2.09 -14.83 -11.17
C GLU A 158 2.88 -14.53 -9.88
N HIS A 159 3.19 -15.57 -9.11
CA HIS A 159 3.93 -15.43 -7.85
C HIS A 159 5.44 -15.27 -8.12
N THR A 160 5.77 -14.22 -8.84
CA THR A 160 7.11 -13.84 -9.25
C THR A 160 7.31 -12.35 -8.97
N HIS A 161 8.52 -12.00 -8.53
CA HIS A 161 8.96 -10.60 -8.47
C HIS A 161 10.04 -10.41 -9.55
N THR A 162 9.66 -9.76 -10.64
CA THR A 162 10.48 -9.67 -11.86
C THR A 162 11.29 -8.38 -11.88
N PHE A 163 12.60 -8.52 -12.05
CA PHE A 163 13.54 -7.42 -12.21
C PHE A 163 13.89 -7.27 -13.69
N VAL A 164 13.75 -6.06 -14.22
CA VAL A 164 14.20 -5.70 -15.57
C VAL A 164 15.49 -4.91 -15.44
N ASN A 165 16.56 -5.50 -15.92
CA ASN A 165 17.89 -4.90 -15.95
C ASN A 165 18.18 -4.34 -17.34
N GLU A 166 19.14 -3.43 -17.43
CA GLU A 166 19.53 -2.78 -18.69
C GLU A 166 19.74 -3.76 -19.84
N GLY A 167 19.25 -3.41 -21.02
CA GLY A 167 19.37 -4.24 -22.22
C GLY A 167 18.34 -5.36 -22.33
N GLY A 168 17.22 -5.30 -21.60
CA GLY A 168 16.14 -6.28 -21.65
C GLY A 168 16.43 -7.57 -20.87
N ARG A 169 17.41 -7.55 -19.95
CA ARG A 169 17.78 -8.74 -19.17
C ARG A 169 16.83 -8.92 -18.00
N LEU A 170 16.04 -9.98 -18.04
CA LEU A 170 15.13 -10.36 -16.97
C LEU A 170 15.85 -11.17 -15.89
N ALA A 171 15.55 -10.86 -14.64
CA ALA A 171 15.88 -11.65 -13.46
C ALA A 171 14.66 -11.67 -12.54
N GLY A 172 14.69 -12.47 -11.47
CA GLY A 172 13.58 -12.43 -10.53
C GLY A 172 13.75 -13.28 -9.29
N LEU A 173 12.74 -13.17 -8.43
CA LEU A 173 12.46 -14.13 -7.37
C LEU A 173 11.23 -14.92 -7.80
N ASP A 174 11.40 -16.21 -8.06
CA ASP A 174 10.31 -17.12 -8.43
C ASP A 174 9.89 -17.96 -7.21
N PHE A 175 8.70 -17.67 -6.69
CA PHE A 175 8.14 -18.35 -5.53
C PHE A 175 7.25 -19.55 -5.93
N ARG A 176 7.15 -19.87 -7.23
CA ARG A 176 6.38 -21.01 -7.73
C ARG A 176 7.19 -22.29 -7.56
N LEU A 177 6.97 -23.00 -6.45
CA LEU A 177 7.65 -24.26 -6.14
C LEU A 177 6.65 -25.44 -6.01
N GLY A 178 5.82 -25.64 -7.03
CA GLY A 178 4.78 -26.68 -7.02
C GLY A 178 3.81 -26.49 -5.84
N ASN A 179 3.67 -27.51 -4.99
CA ASN A 179 2.82 -27.47 -3.79
C ASN A 179 3.58 -27.06 -2.52
N ILE A 180 4.85 -26.66 -2.61
CA ILE A 180 5.68 -26.32 -1.47
C ILE A 180 5.52 -24.83 -1.17
N GLY A 181 5.02 -24.52 0.03
CA GLY A 181 4.76 -23.15 0.50
C GLY A 181 5.91 -22.48 1.23
N ALA A 182 5.59 -21.38 1.91
CA ALA A 182 6.48 -20.65 2.80
C ALA A 182 6.92 -21.53 4.00
N PRO A 183 8.17 -21.38 4.48
CA PRO A 183 9.22 -20.48 3.97
C PRO A 183 10.08 -21.07 2.83
N ILE A 184 9.83 -22.33 2.43
CA ILE A 184 10.73 -23.08 1.52
C ILE A 184 10.70 -22.49 0.10
N ASN A 185 9.54 -22.08 -0.40
CA ASN A 185 9.45 -21.40 -1.70
C ASN A 185 10.28 -20.10 -1.75
N GLY A 186 10.30 -19.32 -0.66
CA GLY A 186 11.12 -18.11 -0.55
C GLY A 186 12.61 -18.42 -0.52
N LEU A 187 13.03 -19.44 0.25
CA LEU A 187 14.43 -19.89 0.26
C LEU A 187 14.88 -20.33 -1.15
N ASN A 188 14.03 -21.06 -1.87
CA ASN A 188 14.30 -21.43 -3.25
C ASN A 188 14.42 -20.20 -4.16
N ALA A 189 13.50 -19.24 -4.05
CA ALA A 189 13.50 -18.01 -4.83
C ALA A 189 14.82 -17.22 -4.66
N PHE A 190 15.26 -17.00 -3.41
CA PHE A 190 16.52 -16.31 -3.12
C PHE A 190 17.75 -17.11 -3.55
N PHE A 191 17.68 -18.44 -3.55
CA PHE A 191 18.78 -19.28 -4.04
C PHE A 191 18.87 -19.26 -5.57
N GLN A 192 17.75 -19.28 -6.27
CA GLN A 192 17.70 -19.35 -7.74
C GLN A 192 17.81 -17.99 -8.44
N THR A 193 17.62 -16.88 -7.73
CA THR A 193 17.58 -15.55 -8.35
C THR A 193 18.82 -15.24 -9.21
N GLN A 194 18.60 -14.68 -10.39
CA GLN A 194 19.66 -14.17 -11.26
C GLN A 194 20.02 -12.71 -10.94
N GLN A 195 19.32 -12.08 -9.98
CA GLN A 195 19.51 -10.67 -9.65
C GLN A 195 20.77 -10.40 -8.82
N LEU A 196 21.29 -11.44 -8.14
CA LEU A 196 22.46 -11.35 -7.28
C LEU A 196 23.59 -12.23 -7.77
N GLU A 197 24.79 -11.66 -7.75
CA GLU A 197 26.05 -12.40 -7.95
C GLU A 197 26.26 -13.44 -6.84
N PRO A 198 27.05 -14.51 -7.06
CA PRO A 198 27.23 -15.59 -6.09
C PRO A 198 27.68 -15.14 -4.70
N TYR A 199 28.58 -14.15 -4.63
CA TYR A 199 29.03 -13.57 -3.36
C TYR A 199 27.90 -12.87 -2.61
N ASP A 200 27.15 -12.00 -3.29
CA ASP A 200 26.04 -11.26 -2.70
C ASP A 200 24.92 -12.20 -2.28
N LYS A 201 24.65 -13.24 -3.07
CA LYS A 201 23.65 -14.26 -2.73
C LYS A 201 24.01 -14.98 -1.43
N PHE A 202 25.28 -15.37 -1.26
CA PHE A 202 25.76 -16.00 -0.01
C PHE A 202 25.63 -15.05 1.20
N ARG A 203 26.05 -13.79 1.05
CA ARG A 203 25.98 -12.77 2.11
C ARG A 203 24.53 -12.44 2.49
N ASN A 204 23.64 -12.36 1.49
CA ASN A 204 22.21 -12.22 1.68
C ASN A 204 21.62 -13.36 2.51
N THR A 205 21.98 -14.61 2.18
CA THR A 205 21.52 -15.77 2.96
C THR A 205 21.95 -15.70 4.42
N ILE A 206 23.18 -15.28 4.72
CA ILE A 206 23.66 -15.13 6.10
C ILE A 206 22.82 -14.08 6.84
N ALA A 207 22.62 -12.90 6.25
CA ALA A 207 21.87 -11.83 6.88
C ALA A 207 20.41 -12.22 7.16
N LEU A 208 19.75 -12.88 6.21
CA LEU A 208 18.39 -13.40 6.38
C LEU A 208 18.32 -14.53 7.42
N ALA A 209 19.31 -15.43 7.48
CA ALA A 209 19.36 -16.50 8.47
C ALA A 209 19.56 -16.00 9.91
N LEU A 210 20.18 -14.82 10.07
CA LEU A 210 20.37 -14.16 11.37
C LEU A 210 19.26 -13.13 11.68
N SER A 211 18.21 -13.08 10.86
CA SER A 211 17.12 -12.14 11.00
C SER A 211 16.13 -12.53 12.10
N PRO A 212 15.51 -11.55 12.80
CA PRO A 212 14.33 -11.80 13.63
C PRO A 212 13.21 -12.55 12.90
N VAL A 213 13.16 -12.46 11.56
CA VAL A 213 12.21 -13.19 10.71
C VAL A 213 12.26 -14.71 10.94
N VAL A 214 13.45 -15.25 11.25
CA VAL A 214 13.61 -16.69 11.55
C VAL A 214 12.92 -17.06 12.87
N ARG A 215 12.95 -16.19 13.88
CA ARG A 215 12.17 -16.38 15.12
C ARG A 215 10.68 -16.42 14.81
N GLY A 216 10.21 -15.58 13.87
CA GLY A 216 8.80 -15.48 13.52
C GLY A 216 8.19 -16.73 12.89
N LEU A 217 9.02 -17.69 12.47
CA LEU A 217 8.55 -19.02 12.03
C LEU A 217 7.99 -19.87 13.19
N VAL A 218 8.34 -19.54 14.43
CA VAL A 218 7.93 -20.26 15.65
C VAL A 218 7.20 -19.34 16.64
N ASP A 219 7.64 -18.09 16.74
CA ASP A 219 7.16 -17.08 17.68
C ASP A 219 7.01 -15.74 16.95
N PHE A 220 5.87 -15.57 16.28
CA PHE A 220 5.57 -14.39 15.47
C PHE A 220 5.55 -13.11 16.31
N ASP A 221 4.88 -13.13 17.47
CA ASP A 221 4.72 -11.95 18.30
C ASP A 221 6.08 -11.49 18.88
N GLY A 222 6.88 -12.44 19.37
CA GLY A 222 8.22 -12.13 19.84
C GLY A 222 9.18 -11.67 18.74
N ALA A 223 8.98 -12.13 17.49
CA ALA A 223 9.73 -11.60 16.36
C ALA A 223 9.31 -10.16 16.03
N MET A 224 8.01 -9.85 16.06
CA MET A 224 7.49 -8.50 15.86
C MET A 224 7.96 -7.54 16.96
N GLU A 225 8.06 -7.98 18.22
CA GLU A 225 8.68 -7.19 19.29
C GLU A 225 10.14 -6.85 18.95
N ASN A 226 10.95 -7.85 18.58
CA ASN A 226 12.34 -7.60 18.16
C ASN A 226 12.45 -6.70 16.94
N ILE A 227 11.52 -6.80 15.98
CA ILE A 227 11.50 -5.93 14.80
C ILE A 227 11.19 -4.49 15.19
N ARG A 228 10.26 -4.25 16.12
CA ARG A 228 9.93 -2.90 16.63
C ARG A 228 11.11 -2.25 17.34
N ASP A 229 11.92 -3.01 18.07
CA ASP A 229 13.15 -2.52 18.71
C ASP A 229 14.23 -2.04 17.72
N LEU A 230 14.12 -2.41 16.44
CA LEU A 230 15.06 -2.02 15.38
C LEU A 230 14.66 -0.72 14.66
N ASP A 231 13.67 0.02 15.17
CA ASP A 231 13.26 1.27 14.53
C ASP A 231 14.38 2.32 14.48
N GLY A 232 15.29 2.31 15.46
CA GLY A 232 16.35 3.31 15.58
C GLY A 232 17.55 3.13 14.63
N ILE A 233 17.55 2.12 13.75
CA ILE A 233 18.67 1.86 12.82
C ILE A 233 18.17 1.71 11.39
N SER A 234 19.02 2.06 10.41
CA SER A 234 18.70 1.84 9.00
C SER A 234 18.69 0.35 8.65
N PHE A 235 17.95 -0.02 7.61
CA PHE A 235 17.99 -1.39 7.10
C PHE A 235 19.37 -1.77 6.61
N THR A 236 20.12 -0.85 5.98
CA THR A 236 21.51 -1.08 5.58
C THR A 236 22.39 -1.41 6.78
N ASP A 237 22.37 -0.58 7.83
CA ASP A 237 23.22 -0.78 9.00
C ASP A 237 22.92 -2.12 9.67
N TRP A 238 21.63 -2.42 9.82
CA TRP A 238 21.19 -3.72 10.32
C TRP A 238 21.71 -4.86 9.43
N PHE A 239 21.44 -4.81 8.12
CA PHE A 239 21.73 -5.89 7.19
C PHE A 239 23.24 -6.17 7.08
N LEU A 240 24.06 -5.12 7.00
CA LEU A 240 25.51 -5.25 6.98
C LEU A 240 26.07 -5.77 8.31
N SER A 241 25.51 -5.34 9.45
CA SER A 241 25.91 -5.86 10.77
C SER A 241 25.64 -7.37 10.93
N ARG A 242 24.73 -7.93 10.12
CA ARG A 242 24.41 -9.37 10.07
C ARG A 242 25.19 -10.12 8.99
N GLY A 243 26.20 -9.50 8.38
CA GLY A 243 27.02 -10.14 7.35
C GLY A 243 26.44 -10.07 5.95
N GLY A 244 25.45 -9.21 5.71
CA GLY A 244 24.99 -8.85 4.38
C GLY A 244 26.07 -8.15 3.55
N SER A 245 25.78 -7.89 2.29
CA SER A 245 26.67 -7.15 1.39
C SER A 245 25.97 -5.93 0.80
N ARG A 246 26.80 -4.96 0.37
CA ARG A 246 26.32 -3.77 -0.33
C ARG A 246 25.71 -4.10 -1.69
N GLY A 247 26.26 -5.09 -2.41
CA GLY A 247 25.70 -5.55 -3.68
C GLY A 247 24.28 -6.10 -3.53
N SER A 248 23.95 -6.82 -2.44
CA SER A 248 22.56 -7.21 -2.17
C SER A 248 21.65 -6.01 -1.93
N ILE A 249 22.15 -4.99 -1.21
CA ILE A 249 21.38 -3.77 -0.97
C ILE A 249 21.07 -3.08 -2.30
N GLU A 250 22.08 -2.84 -3.13
CA GLU A 250 21.92 -2.08 -4.37
C GLU A 250 21.11 -2.82 -5.43
N ARG A 251 21.33 -4.12 -5.61
CA ARG A 251 20.70 -4.89 -6.69
C ARG A 251 19.31 -5.43 -6.36
N LEU A 252 19.00 -5.64 -5.08
CA LEU A 252 17.78 -6.31 -4.64
C LEU A 252 16.98 -5.48 -3.63
N TRP A 253 17.59 -5.05 -2.53
CA TRP A 253 16.83 -4.45 -1.44
C TRP A 253 16.43 -2.99 -1.68
N ASN A 254 17.26 -2.19 -2.34
CA ASN A 254 16.94 -0.81 -2.70
C ASN A 254 15.73 -0.74 -3.65
N PRO A 255 15.65 -1.53 -4.74
CA PRO A 255 14.45 -1.57 -5.55
C PRO A 255 13.17 -1.87 -4.74
N ILE A 256 13.25 -2.82 -3.80
CA ILE A 256 12.14 -3.16 -2.91
C ILE A 256 11.82 -2.01 -1.95
N ALA A 257 12.81 -1.41 -1.31
CA ALA A 257 12.64 -0.28 -0.39
C ALA A 257 12.00 0.93 -1.09
N TYR A 258 12.46 1.24 -2.29
CA TYR A 258 11.86 2.26 -3.13
C TYR A 258 10.41 1.92 -3.50
N ALA A 259 10.07 0.65 -3.76
CA ALA A 259 8.68 0.26 -4.03
C ALA A 259 7.77 0.36 -2.79
N LEU A 260 8.32 0.21 -1.59
CA LEU A 260 7.57 0.22 -0.33
C LEU A 260 7.41 1.62 0.28
N GLY A 261 8.47 2.41 0.29
CA GLY A 261 8.53 3.68 1.02
C GLY A 261 9.19 4.84 0.27
N PHE A 262 9.51 4.65 -1.02
CA PHE A 262 10.12 5.67 -1.90
C PHE A 262 11.50 6.19 -1.45
N ILE A 263 12.15 5.51 -0.51
CA ILE A 263 13.49 5.79 0.00
C ILE A 263 14.35 4.51 -0.05
N ASP A 264 15.67 4.67 -0.07
CA ASP A 264 16.60 3.54 -0.08
C ASP A 264 16.79 2.90 1.30
N CYS A 265 17.51 1.78 1.35
CA CYS A 265 17.81 1.06 2.59
C CYS A 265 18.73 1.83 3.56
N ASP A 266 19.46 2.83 3.09
CA ASP A 266 20.32 3.67 3.95
C ASP A 266 19.47 4.62 4.78
N ASN A 267 18.35 5.07 4.23
CA ASN A 267 17.44 6.02 4.87
C ASN A 267 16.18 5.36 5.44
N MET A 268 15.89 4.10 5.12
CA MET A 268 14.73 3.38 5.63
C MET A 268 15.04 2.64 6.93
N SER A 269 14.15 2.76 7.91
CA SER A 269 14.20 2.02 9.18
C SER A 269 14.19 0.51 8.95
N ALA A 270 15.05 -0.21 9.69
CA ALA A 270 15.11 -1.67 9.64
C ALA A 270 13.78 -2.30 10.06
N ARG A 271 13.06 -1.69 11.02
CA ARG A 271 11.72 -2.10 11.45
C ARG A 271 10.78 -2.25 10.25
N CYS A 272 10.77 -1.25 9.37
CA CYS A 272 9.83 -1.17 8.24
C CYS A 272 10.05 -2.30 7.25
N MET A 273 11.30 -2.48 6.81
CA MET A 273 11.68 -3.56 5.88
C MET A 273 11.41 -4.94 6.50
N LEU A 274 11.85 -5.15 7.75
CA LEU A 274 11.72 -6.45 8.42
C LEU A 274 10.28 -6.81 8.73
N THR A 275 9.41 -5.83 8.98
CA THR A 275 7.97 -6.09 9.16
C THR A 275 7.37 -6.71 7.90
N ILE A 276 7.66 -6.13 6.72
CA ILE A 276 7.15 -6.68 5.46
C ILE A 276 7.73 -8.07 5.18
N PHE A 277 9.02 -8.30 5.43
CA PHE A 277 9.60 -9.64 5.26
C PHE A 277 9.08 -10.65 6.26
N GLN A 278 8.78 -10.23 7.49
CA GLN A 278 8.13 -11.07 8.48
C GLN A 278 6.75 -11.51 7.99
N LEU A 279 5.97 -10.62 7.36
CA LEU A 279 4.69 -10.97 6.78
C LEU A 279 4.84 -11.94 5.60
N PHE A 280 5.83 -11.74 4.72
CA PHE A 280 6.08 -12.61 3.57
C PHE A 280 6.62 -13.99 3.95
N ALA A 281 7.43 -14.08 5.01
CA ALA A 281 8.04 -15.35 5.42
C ALA A 281 7.06 -16.32 6.08
N VAL A 282 5.95 -15.81 6.61
CA VAL A 282 5.00 -16.58 7.41
C VAL A 282 3.97 -17.28 6.54
N ARG A 283 3.62 -16.73 5.37
CA ARG A 283 2.59 -17.28 4.50
C ARG A 283 2.94 -17.25 3.04
N SER A 284 2.59 -18.34 2.37
CA SER A 284 2.85 -18.53 0.95
C SER A 284 2.15 -17.45 0.12
N GLU A 285 0.91 -17.10 0.45
CA GLU A 285 0.16 -16.10 -0.30
C GLU A 285 0.64 -14.68 -0.08
N ALA A 286 1.33 -14.38 1.03
CA ALA A 286 1.54 -13.00 1.50
C ALA A 286 2.28 -12.12 0.49
N SER A 287 3.24 -12.68 -0.25
CA SER A 287 3.99 -11.97 -1.30
C SER A 287 3.36 -12.09 -2.69
N MET A 288 2.22 -12.79 -2.86
CA MET A 288 1.52 -12.80 -4.13
C MET A 288 0.98 -11.41 -4.47
N LEU A 289 1.10 -11.05 -5.74
CA LEU A 289 0.70 -9.75 -6.24
C LEU A 289 -0.69 -9.80 -6.88
N ARG A 290 -1.44 -8.73 -6.68
CA ARG A 290 -2.66 -8.40 -7.40
C ARG A 290 -2.59 -6.99 -7.92
N MET A 291 -3.21 -6.80 -9.08
CA MET A 291 -3.47 -5.49 -9.66
C MET A 291 -4.97 -5.27 -9.68
N LEU A 292 -5.39 -4.01 -9.59
CA LEU A 292 -6.79 -3.68 -9.78
C LEU A 292 -7.19 -3.95 -11.24
N GLU A 293 -8.45 -4.32 -11.51
CA GLU A 293 -8.92 -4.63 -12.87
C GLU A 293 -8.84 -3.42 -13.81
N GLY A 294 -9.07 -2.22 -13.26
CA GLY A 294 -8.91 -0.93 -13.92
C GLY A 294 -8.57 0.14 -12.89
N SER A 295 -9.04 1.37 -13.12
CA SER A 295 -8.69 2.52 -12.31
C SER A 295 -9.27 2.45 -10.87
N PRO A 296 -8.52 2.95 -9.86
CA PRO A 296 -8.97 2.98 -8.47
C PRO A 296 -10.31 3.69 -8.25
N HIS A 297 -10.60 4.75 -9.01
CA HIS A 297 -11.88 5.44 -8.93
C HIS A 297 -13.05 4.49 -9.19
N VAL A 298 -13.00 3.73 -10.29
CA VAL A 298 -14.08 2.84 -10.73
C VAL A 298 -14.12 1.55 -9.89
N TRP A 299 -12.97 0.92 -9.66
CA TRP A 299 -12.89 -0.44 -9.15
C TRP A 299 -12.65 -0.57 -7.65
N LEU A 300 -12.43 0.55 -6.95
CA LEU A 300 -12.25 0.59 -5.50
C LEU A 300 -13.14 1.65 -4.83
N HIS A 301 -13.01 2.92 -5.23
CA HIS A 301 -13.63 4.02 -4.49
C HIS A 301 -15.13 4.16 -4.75
N ALA A 302 -15.59 4.06 -6.00
CA ALA A 302 -17.01 4.18 -6.33
C ALA A 302 -17.88 3.10 -5.63
N PRO A 303 -17.47 1.81 -5.57
CA PRO A 303 -18.17 0.80 -4.77
C PRO A 303 -18.23 1.14 -3.28
N ILE A 304 -17.14 1.66 -2.69
CA ILE A 304 -17.13 2.08 -1.28
C ILE A 304 -18.08 3.27 -1.05
N GLN A 305 -18.03 4.28 -1.91
CA GLN A 305 -18.90 5.45 -1.82
C GLN A 305 -20.37 5.03 -1.87
N LYS A 306 -20.75 4.20 -2.86
CA LYS A 306 -22.11 3.67 -2.99
C LYS A 306 -22.54 2.92 -1.72
N TYR A 307 -21.67 2.09 -1.14
CA TYR A 307 -21.95 1.36 0.09
C TYR A 307 -22.30 2.27 1.28
N ILE A 308 -21.58 3.39 1.39
CA ILE A 308 -21.76 4.41 2.44
C ILE A 308 -23.09 5.16 2.22
N GLU A 309 -23.37 5.58 0.99
CA GLU A 309 -24.57 6.34 0.61
C GLU A 309 -25.85 5.52 0.78
N GLU A 310 -25.84 4.23 0.42
CA GLU A 310 -26.96 3.30 0.64
C GLU A 310 -27.31 3.12 2.14
N ARG A 311 -26.38 3.48 3.04
CA ARG A 311 -26.56 3.45 4.50
C ARG A 311 -26.77 4.84 5.10
N GLY A 312 -27.03 5.85 4.26
CA GLY A 312 -27.35 7.21 4.68
C GLY A 312 -26.13 8.09 5.01
N GLY A 313 -24.91 7.60 4.78
CA GLY A 313 -23.71 8.44 4.85
C GLY A 313 -23.65 9.41 3.67
N GLN A 314 -22.97 10.54 3.86
CA GLN A 314 -22.82 11.57 2.83
C GLN A 314 -21.35 11.79 2.50
N VAL A 315 -21.02 11.95 1.22
CA VAL A 315 -19.68 12.29 0.75
C VAL A 315 -19.73 13.62 0.00
N LEU A 316 -19.17 14.66 0.59
CA LEU A 316 -19.21 16.02 0.06
C LEU A 316 -17.82 16.42 -0.47
N THR A 317 -17.65 16.42 -1.79
CA THR A 317 -16.43 16.87 -2.47
C THR A 317 -16.40 18.38 -2.64
N ARG A 318 -15.21 18.95 -2.90
CA ARG A 318 -14.98 20.41 -2.94
C ARG A 318 -15.40 21.13 -1.65
N ARG A 319 -15.41 20.42 -0.52
CA ARG A 319 -15.71 20.96 0.81
C ARG A 319 -14.46 20.85 1.68
N ARG A 320 -13.65 21.91 1.70
CA ARG A 320 -12.44 21.96 2.50
C ARG A 320 -12.81 22.31 3.94
N VAL A 321 -12.30 21.53 4.89
CA VAL A 321 -12.35 21.88 6.31
C VAL A 321 -11.27 22.93 6.58
N LEU A 322 -11.67 24.02 7.22
CA LEU A 322 -10.84 25.20 7.48
C LEU A 322 -10.37 25.24 8.94
N ASP A 323 -11.25 24.88 9.88
CA ASP A 323 -10.95 24.92 11.32
C ASP A 323 -11.88 23.97 12.11
N PHE A 324 -11.60 23.80 13.39
CA PHE A 324 -12.43 23.07 14.35
C PHE A 324 -13.27 24.01 15.20
N ILE A 325 -14.46 23.55 15.58
CA ILE A 325 -15.26 24.14 16.65
C ILE A 325 -14.98 23.32 17.91
N TYR A 326 -14.53 23.95 19.00
CA TYR A 326 -14.16 23.24 20.22
C TYR A 326 -14.33 24.09 21.47
N ASP A 327 -14.52 23.42 22.60
CA ASP A 327 -14.54 24.04 23.93
C ASP A 327 -13.12 24.23 24.46
N GLN A 328 -12.96 25.21 25.35
CA GLN A 328 -11.72 25.45 26.07
C GLN A 328 -12.00 25.65 27.57
N ASP A 329 -11.04 25.30 28.42
CA ASP A 329 -11.06 25.69 29.83
C ASP A 329 -10.57 27.14 30.05
N GLU A 330 -10.56 27.60 31.30
CA GLU A 330 -10.11 28.96 31.66
C GLU A 330 -8.64 29.23 31.26
N SER A 331 -7.83 28.20 31.08
CA SER A 331 -6.44 28.32 30.63
C SER A 331 -6.29 28.40 29.11
N GLY A 332 -7.40 28.27 28.36
CA GLY A 332 -7.42 28.18 26.91
C GLY A 332 -7.05 26.80 26.36
N LYS A 333 -6.95 25.77 27.22
CA LYS A 333 -6.69 24.40 26.77
C LYS A 333 -7.96 23.85 26.12
N PRO A 334 -7.89 23.32 24.89
CA PRO A 334 -9.02 22.63 24.27
C PRO A 334 -9.49 21.46 25.14
N THR A 335 -10.79 21.34 25.37
CA THR A 335 -11.36 20.29 26.23
C THR A 335 -12.27 19.33 25.47
N LYS A 336 -12.85 19.74 24.34
CA LYS A 336 -13.70 18.89 23.51
C LYS A 336 -13.88 19.48 22.11
N VAL A 337 -13.76 18.66 21.05
CA VAL A 337 -14.16 19.05 19.69
C VAL A 337 -15.66 18.85 19.50
N ARG A 338 -16.35 19.88 18.99
CA ARG A 338 -17.81 19.93 18.76
C ARG A 338 -18.19 20.08 17.30
N GLY A 339 -17.25 20.27 16.39
CA GLY A 339 -17.60 20.46 15.00
C GLY A 339 -16.49 21.04 14.15
N LEU A 340 -16.89 21.55 12.98
CA LEU A 340 -15.99 22.01 11.92
C LEU A 340 -16.47 23.33 11.34
N VAL A 341 -15.52 24.12 10.87
CA VAL A 341 -15.73 25.20 9.90
C VAL A 341 -15.34 24.65 8.53
N VAL A 342 -16.25 24.71 7.56
CA VAL A 342 -16.04 24.16 6.21
C VAL A 342 -16.34 25.20 5.15
N THR A 343 -15.68 25.13 4.00
CA THR A 343 -15.99 26.01 2.88
C THR A 343 -17.45 25.85 2.46
N GLY A 344 -18.07 26.96 2.08
CA GLY A 344 -19.43 26.99 1.55
C GLY A 344 -19.60 26.07 0.34
N ASP A 345 -20.84 25.62 0.13
CA ASP A 345 -21.19 24.81 -1.04
C ASP A 345 -20.89 25.58 -2.34
N PRO A 346 -20.07 25.03 -3.26
CA PRO A 346 -19.83 25.63 -4.56
C PRO A 346 -21.12 25.99 -5.33
N GLY A 347 -22.22 25.27 -5.10
CA GLY A 347 -23.52 25.47 -5.72
C GLY A 347 -24.52 26.33 -4.94
N ALA A 348 -24.31 26.59 -3.64
CA ALA A 348 -25.28 27.29 -2.78
C ALA A 348 -24.77 28.59 -2.14
N GLY A 349 -23.50 28.98 -2.38
CA GLY A 349 -22.92 30.25 -1.94
C GLY A 349 -21.54 30.07 -1.32
N ARG A 350 -20.67 31.09 -1.44
CA ARG A 350 -19.27 31.03 -0.95
C ARG A 350 -19.10 31.29 0.55
N GLN A 351 -20.17 31.32 1.33
CA GLN A 351 -20.05 31.59 2.77
C GLN A 351 -19.64 30.32 3.49
N ASP A 352 -18.58 30.41 4.30
CA ASP A 352 -18.12 29.28 5.11
C ASP A 352 -19.19 28.87 6.13
N GLU A 353 -19.38 27.56 6.28
CA GLU A 353 -20.40 26.95 7.11
C GLU A 353 -19.79 26.45 8.41
N ARG A 354 -20.45 26.76 9.53
CA ARG A 354 -20.14 26.19 10.84
C ARG A 354 -21.09 25.03 11.10
N ARG A 355 -20.56 23.83 11.30
CA ARG A 355 -21.36 22.60 11.46
C ARG A 355 -20.95 21.84 12.71
N GLU A 356 -21.93 21.52 13.55
CA GLU A 356 -21.73 20.76 14.79
C GLU A 356 -21.81 19.25 14.57
N PHE A 357 -20.95 18.53 15.28
CA PHE A 357 -20.81 17.08 15.25
C PHE A 357 -20.48 16.56 16.66
N ASP A 358 -20.92 15.34 16.94
CA ASP A 358 -20.65 14.65 18.20
C ASP A 358 -19.24 14.06 18.25
N ALA A 359 -18.67 13.75 17.08
CA ALA A 359 -17.29 13.33 16.91
C ALA A 359 -16.74 13.82 15.56
N VAL A 360 -15.44 14.09 15.53
CA VAL A 360 -14.70 14.46 14.33
C VAL A 360 -13.52 13.52 14.16
N LEU A 361 -13.45 12.86 13.01
CA LEU A 361 -12.34 12.02 12.58
C LEU A 361 -11.51 12.76 11.53
N ALA A 362 -10.27 13.11 11.85
CA ALA A 362 -9.31 13.62 10.88
C ALA A 362 -8.64 12.47 10.12
N ALA A 363 -9.09 12.22 8.89
CA ALA A 363 -8.59 11.18 7.99
C ALA A 363 -7.77 11.76 6.81
N THR A 364 -7.00 12.80 7.10
CA THR A 364 -6.13 13.50 6.14
C THR A 364 -4.76 12.82 6.03
N ASP A 365 -3.94 13.21 5.05
CA ASP A 365 -2.53 12.82 5.00
C ASP A 365 -1.66 13.71 5.89
N VAL A 366 -0.34 13.43 5.97
CA VAL A 366 0.59 14.19 6.81
C VAL A 366 0.58 15.70 6.49
N PRO A 367 0.63 16.15 5.22
CA PRO A 367 0.47 17.58 4.92
C PRO A 367 -0.88 18.14 5.35
N GLY A 368 -1.96 17.39 5.10
CA GLY A 368 -3.32 17.80 5.46
C GLY A 368 -3.51 17.96 6.96
N ILE A 369 -3.03 17.01 7.78
CA ILE A 369 -3.18 17.10 9.24
C ILE A 369 -2.32 18.22 9.82
N LYS A 370 -1.11 18.45 9.30
CA LYS A 370 -0.25 19.57 9.71
C LYS A 370 -0.89 20.93 9.41
N ALA A 371 -1.56 21.05 8.28
CA ALA A 371 -2.28 22.26 7.90
C ALA A 371 -3.57 22.46 8.72
N LEU A 372 -4.20 21.35 9.14
CA LEU A 372 -5.49 21.36 9.84
C LEU A 372 -5.37 21.57 11.35
N LEU A 373 -4.32 21.07 12.00
CA LEU A 373 -4.20 21.11 13.47
C LEU A 373 -3.91 22.52 14.02
N PRO A 374 -4.79 23.09 14.88
CA PRO A 374 -4.55 24.38 15.52
C PRO A 374 -3.33 24.36 16.46
N GLU A 375 -2.71 25.53 16.66
CA GLU A 375 -1.59 25.67 17.58
C GLU A 375 -1.97 25.31 19.03
N SER A 376 -3.20 25.63 19.44
CA SER A 376 -3.74 25.27 20.75
C SER A 376 -3.78 23.75 20.98
N PHE A 377 -4.05 22.96 19.94
CA PHE A 377 -4.12 21.50 20.05
C PHE A 377 -2.72 20.93 20.25
N LYS A 378 -1.78 21.32 19.39
CA LYS A 378 -0.38 20.88 19.43
C LYS A 378 0.31 21.24 20.75
N ARG A 379 0.01 22.41 21.32
CA ARG A 379 0.59 22.83 22.60
C ARG A 379 0.20 21.93 23.78
N HIS A 380 -1.02 21.40 23.78
CA HIS A 380 -1.58 20.70 24.93
C HIS A 380 -1.63 19.18 24.79
N TYR A 381 -1.48 18.65 23.58
CA TYR A 381 -1.57 17.23 23.27
C TYR A 381 -0.34 16.77 22.48
N GLN A 382 0.53 16.01 23.15
CA GLN A 382 1.83 15.61 22.60
C GLN A 382 1.68 14.74 21.36
N GLU A 383 0.68 13.88 21.31
CA GLU A 383 0.36 13.05 20.14
C GLU A 383 0.01 13.90 18.90
N LEU A 384 -0.61 15.06 19.09
CA LEU A 384 -0.94 15.99 18.01
C LEU A 384 0.30 16.81 17.60
N ALA A 385 1.14 17.19 18.56
CA ALA A 385 2.43 17.82 18.28
C ALA A 385 3.36 16.90 17.48
N ASN A 386 3.36 15.59 17.80
CA ASN A 386 4.20 14.59 17.14
C ASN A 386 3.91 14.49 15.64
N CYS A 387 2.68 14.75 15.19
CA CYS A 387 2.33 14.76 13.77
C CYS A 387 3.17 15.76 12.96
N MET A 388 3.63 16.85 13.58
CA MET A 388 4.48 17.84 12.93
C MET A 388 5.88 17.32 12.62
N ARG A 389 6.30 16.22 13.28
CA ARG A 389 7.61 15.57 13.13
C ARG A 389 7.66 14.57 11.98
N LEU A 390 6.51 14.11 11.49
CA LEU A 390 6.42 13.22 10.34
C LEU A 390 6.71 14.02 9.08
N VAL A 391 7.58 13.56 8.19
CA VAL A 391 7.95 14.27 6.95
C VAL A 391 7.48 13.45 5.76
N GLY A 392 6.84 14.08 4.76
CA GLY A 392 6.46 13.36 3.53
C GLY A 392 7.65 13.09 2.61
N VAL A 393 7.56 12.01 1.81
CA VAL A 393 8.53 11.70 0.74
C VAL A 393 7.98 12.18 -0.60
N PRO A 394 8.76 12.93 -1.40
CA PRO A 394 8.34 13.30 -2.75
C PRO A 394 8.38 12.11 -3.70
N VAL A 395 7.42 12.06 -4.62
CA VAL A 395 7.32 11.03 -5.67
C VAL A 395 6.75 11.63 -6.95
N ALA A 396 7.22 11.16 -8.09
CA ALA A 396 6.63 11.46 -9.39
C ALA A 396 6.19 10.16 -10.08
N THR A 397 4.97 10.15 -10.58
CA THR A 397 4.40 9.02 -11.34
C THR A 397 4.30 9.45 -12.80
N VAL A 398 4.89 8.67 -13.70
CA VAL A 398 4.92 8.95 -15.13
C VAL A 398 4.14 7.86 -15.86
N GLN A 399 3.22 8.25 -16.71
CA GLN A 399 2.56 7.35 -17.64
C GLN A 399 3.08 7.63 -19.06
N LEU A 400 3.45 6.57 -19.78
CA LEU A 400 3.94 6.62 -21.17
C LEU A 400 3.16 5.63 -22.01
N ARG A 401 2.50 6.12 -23.05
CA ARG A 401 1.67 5.32 -23.96
C ARG A 401 2.37 5.10 -25.29
N PHE A 402 2.26 3.90 -25.84
CA PHE A 402 2.96 3.51 -27.05
C PHE A 402 2.01 2.95 -28.12
N ASP A 403 2.45 3.00 -29.38
CA ASP A 403 1.81 2.35 -30.53
C ASP A 403 2.22 0.87 -30.72
N GLY A 404 2.76 0.25 -29.67
CA GLY A 404 3.10 -1.17 -29.62
C GLY A 404 3.40 -1.64 -28.19
N TRP A 405 3.70 -2.93 -28.03
CA TRP A 405 3.87 -3.59 -26.74
C TRP A 405 5.33 -3.51 -26.25
N VAL A 406 5.64 -2.53 -25.41
CA VAL A 406 7.01 -2.27 -24.90
C VAL A 406 7.60 -3.46 -24.16
N THR A 407 6.77 -4.20 -23.42
CA THR A 407 7.22 -5.34 -22.61
C THR A 407 7.37 -6.65 -23.40
N GLU A 408 7.04 -6.66 -24.71
CA GLU A 408 7.40 -7.76 -25.62
C GLU A 408 8.84 -7.57 -26.12
N LEU A 409 9.75 -8.41 -25.61
CA LEU A 409 11.19 -8.28 -25.80
C LEU A 409 11.73 -9.07 -27.00
N ASN A 410 11.05 -10.16 -27.39
CA ASN A 410 11.66 -11.22 -28.18
C ASN A 410 11.10 -11.32 -29.60
N ASP A 411 9.90 -10.79 -29.84
CA ASP A 411 9.20 -10.92 -31.11
C ASP A 411 8.74 -9.54 -31.62
N GLU A 412 9.47 -8.99 -32.60
CA GLU A 412 9.15 -7.67 -33.16
C GLU A 412 7.79 -7.62 -33.86
N VAL A 413 7.34 -8.74 -34.45
CA VAL A 413 6.04 -8.78 -35.13
C VAL A 413 4.94 -8.69 -34.08
N LYS A 414 5.02 -9.47 -33.00
CA LYS A 414 4.07 -9.39 -31.89
C LYS A 414 4.13 -8.05 -31.17
N MET A 415 5.32 -7.49 -30.98
CA MET A 415 5.52 -6.18 -30.36
C MET A 415 4.74 -5.08 -31.10
N LYS A 416 4.60 -5.17 -32.42
CA LYS A 416 3.86 -4.20 -33.25
C LYS A 416 2.40 -4.60 -33.51
N ASP A 417 1.98 -5.79 -33.08
CA ASP A 417 0.62 -6.28 -33.29
C ASP A 417 -0.35 -5.75 -32.23
N VAL A 418 -0.88 -4.56 -32.48
CA VAL A 418 -1.95 -3.92 -31.69
C VAL A 418 -3.35 -4.25 -32.23
N GLY A 419 -3.44 -5.25 -33.12
CA GLY A 419 -4.70 -5.66 -33.75
C GLY A 419 -5.56 -6.58 -32.89
N GLY A 420 -6.87 -6.49 -33.09
CA GLY A 420 -7.87 -7.31 -32.41
C GLY A 420 -8.13 -6.87 -30.96
N ASP A 421 -9.08 -7.52 -30.32
CA ASP A 421 -9.44 -7.23 -28.93
C ASP A 421 -8.44 -7.89 -27.95
N LYS A 422 -7.74 -7.07 -27.17
CA LYS A 422 -6.83 -7.49 -26.09
C LYS A 422 -7.29 -7.03 -24.70
N SER A 423 -8.57 -6.69 -24.55
CA SER A 423 -9.16 -6.24 -23.28
C SER A 423 -9.07 -7.25 -22.14
N ASP A 424 -8.77 -8.52 -22.43
CA ASP A 424 -8.57 -9.55 -21.41
C ASP A 424 -7.18 -9.50 -20.74
N GLY A 425 -6.31 -8.58 -21.17
CA GLY A 425 -4.95 -8.41 -20.67
C GLY A 425 -3.94 -9.43 -21.19
N LYS A 426 -4.30 -10.25 -22.19
CA LYS A 426 -3.41 -11.28 -22.78
C LYS A 426 -2.67 -10.80 -24.03
N ALA A 427 -2.42 -9.51 -24.13
CA ALA A 427 -1.52 -8.97 -25.14
C ALA A 427 -0.08 -9.53 -24.98
N PRO A 428 0.76 -9.48 -26.03
CA PRO A 428 2.18 -9.76 -25.91
C PRO A 428 2.83 -8.82 -24.88
N GLY A 429 3.66 -9.37 -23.99
CA GLY A 429 4.33 -8.58 -22.96
C GLY A 429 4.34 -9.25 -21.58
N ILE A 430 4.62 -8.46 -20.56
CA ILE A 430 4.76 -8.95 -19.18
C ILE A 430 3.59 -8.45 -18.33
N ASP A 431 2.68 -9.37 -17.98
CA ASP A 431 1.55 -9.12 -17.07
C ASP A 431 1.97 -9.29 -15.60
N ASN A 432 2.82 -8.40 -15.09
CA ASN A 432 3.17 -8.34 -13.67
C ASN A 432 3.69 -6.95 -13.24
N LEU A 433 3.83 -6.74 -11.93
CA LEU A 433 4.64 -5.64 -11.41
C LEU A 433 6.12 -5.92 -11.71
N LEU A 434 6.83 -4.89 -12.17
CA LEU A 434 8.23 -4.94 -12.53
C LEU A 434 9.06 -4.04 -11.62
N TYR A 435 10.29 -4.46 -11.37
CA TYR A 435 11.28 -3.73 -10.61
C TYR A 435 12.50 -3.42 -11.48
N SER A 436 13.25 -2.36 -11.17
CA SER A 436 14.57 -2.15 -11.75
C SER A 436 15.55 -1.59 -10.73
N ALA A 437 16.78 -2.09 -10.79
CA ALA A 437 17.93 -1.49 -10.10
C ALA A 437 18.75 -0.58 -11.04
N ASP A 438 18.40 -0.53 -12.33
CA ASP A 438 19.15 0.20 -13.36
C ASP A 438 18.40 1.44 -13.88
N ALA A 439 17.24 1.75 -13.26
CA ALA A 439 16.45 2.93 -13.56
C ALA A 439 16.06 3.66 -12.28
N GLU A 440 15.75 4.95 -12.43
CA GLU A 440 15.27 5.81 -11.36
C GLU A 440 13.78 5.61 -11.09
N PHE A 441 13.06 4.94 -11.98
CA PHE A 441 11.76 4.37 -11.65
C PHE A 441 11.96 2.95 -11.11
N SER A 442 11.94 2.82 -9.79
CA SER A 442 12.22 1.54 -9.15
C SER A 442 11.14 0.49 -9.45
N CYS A 443 9.86 0.88 -9.38
CA CYS A 443 8.73 0.01 -9.68
C CYS A 443 7.89 0.59 -10.83
N PHE A 444 7.42 -0.30 -11.69
CA PHE A 444 6.63 0.06 -12.86
C PHE A 444 5.79 -1.13 -13.35
N ALA A 445 4.78 -0.85 -14.15
CA ALA A 445 3.93 -1.88 -14.76
C ALA A 445 3.40 -1.41 -16.12
N ASP A 446 3.05 -2.36 -16.98
CA ASP A 446 2.28 -2.09 -18.19
C ASP A 446 0.78 -2.22 -17.88
N LEU A 447 0.10 -1.10 -17.67
CA LEU A 447 -1.29 -1.09 -17.22
C LEU A 447 -2.25 -1.65 -18.27
N ALA A 448 -1.89 -1.59 -19.56
CA ALA A 448 -2.70 -2.18 -20.62
C ALA A 448 -2.79 -3.72 -20.54
N LEU A 449 -1.81 -4.38 -19.88
CA LEU A 449 -1.86 -5.81 -19.56
C LEU A 449 -2.30 -6.05 -18.11
N THR A 450 -1.72 -5.27 -17.19
CA THR A 450 -1.84 -5.54 -15.77
C THR A 450 -3.18 -5.12 -15.17
N SER A 451 -3.85 -4.13 -15.78
CA SER A 451 -5.10 -3.51 -15.34
C SER A 451 -5.95 -3.08 -16.55
N PRO A 452 -6.36 -4.01 -17.43
CA PRO A 452 -6.77 -3.65 -18.79
C PRO A 452 -8.09 -2.87 -18.86
N ALA A 453 -9.02 -2.99 -17.91
CA ALA A 453 -10.40 -2.52 -18.08
C ALA A 453 -10.52 -1.02 -18.41
N ASP A 454 -9.66 -0.18 -17.81
CA ASP A 454 -9.67 1.26 -18.02
C ASP A 454 -8.39 1.77 -18.76
N TYR A 455 -7.36 0.92 -18.88
CA TYR A 455 -6.03 1.32 -19.38
C TYR A 455 -5.71 0.80 -20.77
N TYR A 456 -6.30 -0.32 -21.19
CA TYR A 456 -6.24 -0.82 -22.57
C TYR A 456 -7.08 0.07 -23.49
N LYS A 457 -6.54 0.37 -24.69
CA LYS A 457 -7.26 1.08 -25.74
C LYS A 457 -7.04 0.35 -27.06
N GLU A 458 -8.13 0.04 -27.77
CA GLU A 458 -8.07 -0.67 -29.05
C GLU A 458 -7.19 0.09 -30.07
N GLY A 459 -6.34 -0.66 -30.78
CA GLY A 459 -5.39 -0.09 -31.74
C GLY A 459 -4.19 0.63 -31.10
N GLN A 460 -4.05 0.58 -29.78
CA GLN A 460 -2.89 1.08 -29.05
C GLN A 460 -2.16 -0.06 -28.35
N GLY A 461 -0.89 0.17 -28.03
CA GLY A 461 -0.06 -0.79 -27.31
C GLY A 461 0.01 -0.49 -25.81
N SER A 462 1.22 -0.59 -25.27
CA SER A 462 1.51 -0.44 -23.84
C SER A 462 1.09 0.91 -23.27
N LEU A 463 0.65 0.87 -22.01
CA LEU A 463 0.61 2.04 -21.13
C LEU A 463 1.52 1.76 -19.94
N LEU A 464 2.78 2.18 -20.03
CA LEU A 464 3.71 2.03 -18.92
C LEU A 464 3.42 3.07 -17.85
N GLN A 465 3.31 2.64 -16.60
CA GLN A 465 3.28 3.52 -15.43
C GLN A 465 4.55 3.30 -14.60
N CYS A 466 5.37 4.34 -14.50
CA CYS A 466 6.69 4.33 -13.89
C CYS A 466 6.72 5.25 -12.66
N VAL A 467 7.14 4.73 -11.50
CA VAL A 467 7.22 5.50 -10.25
C VAL A 467 8.65 5.93 -9.99
N LEU A 468 8.94 7.22 -10.17
CA LEU A 468 10.28 7.81 -10.01
C LEU A 468 10.61 8.08 -8.55
N THR A 469 11.64 7.39 -8.05
CA THR A 469 12.12 7.49 -6.67
C THR A 469 13.65 7.39 -6.60
N PRO A 470 14.34 8.23 -5.78
CA PRO A 470 13.81 9.33 -4.98
C PRO A 470 13.20 10.47 -5.80
N GLY A 471 12.09 11.06 -5.33
CA GLY A 471 11.33 12.07 -6.09
C GLY A 471 11.89 13.48 -6.05
N ASP A 472 12.79 13.81 -5.11
CA ASP A 472 13.23 15.17 -4.79
C ASP A 472 13.73 15.94 -6.02
N LYS A 473 14.58 15.30 -6.84
CA LYS A 473 15.17 15.91 -8.05
C LYS A 473 14.16 16.18 -9.17
N TRP A 474 12.96 15.60 -9.10
CA TRP A 474 11.93 15.71 -10.12
C TRP A 474 10.91 16.81 -9.82
N MET A 475 10.75 17.20 -8.55
CA MET A 475 9.68 18.13 -8.14
C MET A 475 9.76 19.49 -8.85
N GLY A 476 10.98 20.01 -9.04
CA GLY A 476 11.25 21.27 -9.73
C GLY A 476 11.28 21.20 -11.26
N LYS A 477 11.18 20.01 -11.87
CA LYS A 477 11.27 19.84 -13.33
C LYS A 477 9.89 19.96 -14.00
N GLY A 478 9.91 20.36 -15.28
CA GLY A 478 8.72 20.39 -16.14
C GLY A 478 8.24 18.99 -16.51
N THR A 479 6.94 18.84 -16.76
CA THR A 479 6.32 17.55 -17.09
C THR A 479 6.96 16.87 -18.30
N ASP A 480 7.24 17.62 -19.37
CA ASP A 480 7.86 17.07 -20.59
C ASP A 480 9.30 16.61 -20.36
N ASP A 481 10.08 17.32 -19.54
CA ASP A 481 11.46 16.93 -19.23
C ASP A 481 11.49 15.65 -18.40
N ILE A 482 10.55 15.50 -17.46
CA ILE A 482 10.38 14.27 -16.68
C ILE A 482 9.98 13.11 -17.59
N ALA A 483 8.99 13.31 -18.46
CA ALA A 483 8.53 12.27 -19.37
C ALA A 483 9.63 11.81 -20.33
N LYS A 484 10.39 12.74 -20.93
CA LYS A 484 11.54 12.43 -21.80
C LYS A 484 12.63 11.66 -21.07
N ALA A 485 13.02 12.10 -19.87
CA ALA A 485 14.03 11.41 -19.08
C ALA A 485 13.59 10.00 -18.65
N THR A 486 12.29 9.79 -18.37
CA THR A 486 11.74 8.46 -18.13
C THR A 486 11.73 7.61 -19.39
N LEU A 487 11.36 8.17 -20.54
CA LEU A 487 11.35 7.47 -21.83
C LEU A 487 12.76 7.00 -22.23
N GLU A 488 13.79 7.82 -22.03
CA GLU A 488 15.19 7.41 -22.25
C GLU A 488 15.58 6.21 -21.40
N GLN A 489 15.16 6.18 -20.13
CA GLN A 489 15.38 5.06 -19.23
C GLN A 489 14.60 3.81 -19.66
N VAL A 490 13.34 3.96 -20.10
CA VAL A 490 12.56 2.87 -20.71
C VAL A 490 13.29 2.30 -21.92
N HIS A 491 13.87 3.13 -22.80
CA HIS A 491 14.64 2.67 -23.94
C HIS A 491 15.97 1.98 -23.56
N ARG A 492 16.54 2.26 -22.38
CA ARG A 492 17.71 1.52 -21.86
C ARG A 492 17.31 0.15 -21.31
N LEU A 493 16.21 0.08 -20.56
CA LEU A 493 15.68 -1.18 -20.03
C LEU A 493 15.09 -2.07 -21.13
N PHE A 494 14.41 -1.49 -22.12
CA PHE A 494 13.75 -2.17 -23.23
C PHE A 494 14.26 -1.62 -24.57
N PRO A 495 15.44 -2.04 -25.06
CA PRO A 495 15.99 -1.49 -26.31
C PRO A 495 15.08 -1.64 -27.54
N SER A 496 14.23 -2.67 -27.57
CA SER A 496 13.23 -2.89 -28.64
C SER A 496 12.22 -1.74 -28.74
N SER A 497 11.89 -1.09 -27.62
CA SER A 497 10.94 0.03 -27.57
C SER A 497 11.37 1.26 -28.38
N LYS A 498 12.65 1.37 -28.76
CA LYS A 498 13.13 2.42 -29.68
C LYS A 498 12.51 2.34 -31.08
N LYS A 499 11.89 1.20 -31.41
CA LYS A 499 11.16 0.97 -32.67
C LYS A 499 9.67 1.34 -32.58
N LEU A 500 9.22 1.83 -31.42
CA LEU A 500 7.85 2.26 -31.13
C LEU A 500 7.84 3.77 -30.91
N ASN A 501 6.69 4.39 -31.12
CA ASN A 501 6.48 5.80 -30.80
C ASN A 501 5.78 5.92 -29.45
N CYS A 502 6.29 6.80 -28.58
CA CYS A 502 5.55 7.26 -27.42
C CYS A 502 4.49 8.26 -27.89
N THR A 503 3.23 7.87 -27.89
CA THR A 503 2.10 8.63 -28.47
C THR A 503 1.46 9.60 -27.49
N TRP A 504 1.62 9.37 -26.19
CA TRP A 504 1.09 10.23 -25.13
C TRP A 504 1.86 10.02 -23.82
N TRP A 505 1.91 11.06 -22.98
CA TRP A 505 2.46 10.96 -21.63
C TRP A 505 1.73 11.86 -20.65
N ASN A 506 1.82 11.50 -19.37
CA ASN A 506 1.38 12.32 -18.26
C ASN A 506 2.32 12.16 -17.07
N VAL A 507 2.42 13.20 -16.24
CA VAL A 507 3.23 13.20 -15.01
C VAL A 507 2.43 13.76 -13.85
N VAL A 508 2.31 12.98 -12.78
CA VAL A 508 1.73 13.40 -11.51
C VAL A 508 2.86 13.56 -10.50
N LYS A 509 2.93 14.73 -9.83
CA LYS A 509 3.93 15.03 -8.81
C LYS A 509 3.26 15.19 -7.45
N LEU A 510 3.78 14.48 -6.45
CA LEU A 510 3.38 14.63 -5.05
C LEU A 510 4.61 15.03 -4.25
N ASN A 511 4.65 16.28 -3.75
CA ASN A 511 5.78 16.78 -2.96
C ASN A 511 5.92 16.06 -1.62
N GLU A 512 4.79 15.67 -1.01
CA GLU A 512 4.73 14.92 0.23
C GLU A 512 3.69 13.82 0.07
N SER A 513 4.15 12.60 -0.23
CA SER A 513 3.30 11.42 -0.40
C SER A 513 3.18 10.63 0.90
N LEU A 514 3.81 9.46 1.00
CA LEU A 514 3.93 8.68 2.22
C LEU A 514 4.80 9.43 3.24
N TYR A 515 4.59 9.22 4.54
CA TYR A 515 5.57 9.68 5.52
C TYR A 515 6.87 8.89 5.35
N ARG A 516 7.98 9.57 5.62
CA ARG A 516 9.33 9.04 5.53
C ARG A 516 9.55 8.07 6.68
N GLU A 517 9.64 6.79 6.34
CA GLU A 517 9.87 5.66 7.25
C GLU A 517 11.34 5.59 7.70
N GLU A 518 11.91 6.72 8.13
CA GLU A 518 13.30 6.84 8.56
C GLU A 518 13.53 6.29 9.97
N PRO A 519 14.79 5.97 10.35
CA PRO A 519 15.10 5.50 11.69
C PRO A 519 14.58 6.41 12.81
N GLY A 520 13.81 5.85 13.73
CA GLY A 520 13.23 6.55 14.88
C GLY A 520 11.98 7.37 14.58
N ALA A 521 11.37 7.21 13.40
CA ALA A 521 10.13 7.89 13.02
C ALA A 521 8.88 7.28 13.67
N ASP A 522 8.90 5.98 14.02
CA ASP A 522 7.69 5.25 14.45
C ASP A 522 7.06 5.84 15.72
N ARG A 523 7.90 6.37 16.63
CA ARG A 523 7.46 7.05 17.88
C ARG A 523 6.60 8.29 17.67
N PHE A 524 6.60 8.89 16.48
CA PHE A 524 5.83 10.10 16.18
C PHE A 524 4.43 9.81 15.65
N ARG A 525 4.11 8.54 15.39
CA ARG A 525 2.83 8.13 14.82
C ARG A 525 1.75 8.19 15.90
N PRO A 526 0.68 8.98 15.72
CA PRO A 526 -0.38 9.11 16.73
C PRO A 526 -1.28 7.86 16.77
N PRO A 527 -1.90 7.55 17.91
CA PRO A 527 -2.98 6.58 17.98
C PRO A 527 -4.26 7.11 17.30
N GLN A 528 -5.22 6.24 17.00
CA GLN A 528 -6.49 6.64 16.37
C GLN A 528 -7.43 7.37 17.34
N ARG A 529 -7.47 6.94 18.62
CA ARG A 529 -8.14 7.66 19.71
C ARG A 529 -7.17 8.69 20.30
N THR A 530 -7.48 9.98 20.20
CA THR A 530 -6.66 11.04 20.81
C THR A 530 -7.07 11.30 22.25
N SER A 531 -6.24 11.99 23.03
CA SER A 531 -6.60 12.41 24.39
C SER A 531 -7.53 13.63 24.43
N LEU A 532 -7.87 14.22 23.27
CA LEU A 532 -8.83 15.32 23.14
C LEU A 532 -10.23 14.75 22.85
N PRO A 533 -11.19 14.84 23.79
CA PRO A 533 -12.53 14.30 23.62
C PRO A 533 -13.23 14.75 22.32
N GLY A 534 -13.85 13.80 21.63
CA GLY A 534 -14.55 14.05 20.36
C GLY A 534 -13.64 14.15 19.14
N PHE A 535 -12.31 14.05 19.29
CA PHE A 535 -11.36 14.12 18.19
C PHE A 535 -10.60 12.80 17.98
N TYR A 536 -10.62 12.30 16.76
CA TYR A 536 -10.01 11.04 16.35
C TYR A 536 -9.14 11.25 15.11
N MET A 537 -8.23 10.32 14.86
CA MET A 537 -7.31 10.36 13.73
C MET A 537 -7.33 9.04 12.97
N ALA A 538 -7.24 9.13 11.65
CA ALA A 538 -7.00 7.99 10.79
C ALA A 538 -6.09 8.41 9.62
N GLY A 539 -5.51 7.42 8.97
CA GLY A 539 -4.49 7.61 7.96
C GLY A 539 -3.39 6.59 8.17
N SER A 540 -2.78 6.16 7.08
CA SER A 540 -1.69 5.18 7.09
C SER A 540 -0.51 5.58 7.98
N TYR A 541 -0.30 6.89 8.20
CA TYR A 541 0.70 7.44 9.12
C TYR A 541 0.39 7.22 10.61
N THR A 542 -0.88 7.00 10.98
CA THR A 542 -1.26 6.68 12.37
C THR A 542 -0.72 5.30 12.76
N TYR A 543 -0.64 5.02 14.06
CA TYR A 543 0.07 3.85 14.59
C TYR A 543 -0.61 2.52 14.19
N GLN A 544 0.10 1.71 13.41
CA GLN A 544 -0.23 0.35 12.98
C GLN A 544 0.98 -0.31 12.26
N ASP A 545 1.05 -1.64 12.19
CA ASP A 545 2.27 -2.35 11.71
C ASP A 545 2.47 -2.41 10.18
N TYR A 546 1.46 -2.14 9.35
CA TYR A 546 1.51 -2.26 7.89
C TYR A 546 2.17 -1.07 7.17
N ILE A 547 3.07 -0.33 7.83
CA ILE A 547 3.78 0.85 7.30
C ILE A 547 2.82 1.89 6.67
N ASP A 548 3.33 2.93 6.02
CA ASP A 548 2.50 3.83 5.21
C ASP A 548 2.00 3.15 3.91
N SER A 549 0.94 2.35 4.00
CA SER A 549 0.38 1.58 2.88
C SER A 549 -1.15 1.67 2.77
N MET A 550 -1.72 1.12 1.69
CA MET A 550 -3.18 0.99 1.54
C MET A 550 -3.81 0.11 2.63
N GLU A 551 -3.14 -0.97 3.00
CA GLU A 551 -3.55 -1.83 4.11
C GLU A 551 -3.46 -1.08 5.45
N GLY A 552 -2.40 -0.30 5.66
CA GLY A 552 -2.25 0.56 6.82
C GLY A 552 -3.34 1.64 6.92
N ALA A 553 -3.69 2.28 5.79
CA ALA A 553 -4.79 3.24 5.71
C ALA A 553 -6.13 2.57 6.06
N THR A 554 -6.42 1.42 5.45
CA THR A 554 -7.64 0.64 5.71
C THR A 554 -7.73 0.26 7.19
N LYS A 555 -6.66 -0.31 7.75
CA LYS A 555 -6.58 -0.71 9.17
C LYS A 555 -6.78 0.49 10.10
N SER A 556 -6.16 1.63 9.80
CA SER A 556 -6.34 2.85 10.60
C SER A 556 -7.79 3.34 10.60
N GLY A 557 -8.50 3.22 9.47
CA GLY A 557 -9.92 3.58 9.38
C GLY A 557 -10.80 2.67 10.23
N LEU A 558 -10.55 1.36 10.20
CA LEU A 558 -11.24 0.39 11.06
C LEU A 558 -10.98 0.66 12.55
N GLN A 559 -9.71 0.89 12.93
CA GLN A 559 -9.33 1.20 14.32
C GLN A 559 -9.96 2.50 14.82
N ALA A 560 -10.05 3.52 13.97
CA ALA A 560 -10.71 4.78 14.32
C ALA A 560 -12.22 4.60 14.47
N ALA A 561 -12.87 3.83 13.59
CA ALA A 561 -14.29 3.52 13.72
C ALA A 561 -14.57 2.72 15.00
N ASP A 562 -13.76 1.70 15.31
CA ASP A 562 -13.86 0.93 16.56
C ASP A 562 -13.73 1.83 17.79
N ALA A 563 -12.76 2.75 17.80
CA ALA A 563 -12.58 3.70 18.89
C ALA A 563 -13.81 4.60 19.11
N ILE A 564 -14.42 5.10 18.04
CA ILE A 564 -15.63 5.93 18.10
C ILE A 564 -16.85 5.10 18.58
N LEU A 565 -16.97 3.85 18.14
CA LEU A 565 -18.04 2.95 18.56
C LEU A 565 -17.97 2.61 20.05
N GLU A 566 -16.76 2.38 20.56
CA GLU A 566 -16.50 2.20 21.99
C GLU A 566 -16.88 3.44 22.82
N ASP A 567 -16.59 4.64 22.31
CA ASP A 567 -16.86 5.92 22.99
C ASP A 567 -18.32 6.39 22.82
N THR A 568 -19.12 5.72 21.98
CA THR A 568 -20.49 6.11 21.65
C THR A 568 -21.42 6.30 22.86
N PRO A 569 -21.43 5.41 23.87
CA PRO A 569 -22.25 5.61 25.07
C PRO A 569 -21.86 6.86 25.87
N LEU A 570 -20.57 7.23 25.87
CA LEU A 570 -20.07 8.41 26.57
C LEU A 570 -20.41 9.69 25.80
N LEU A 571 -20.14 9.72 24.50
CA LEU A 571 -20.40 10.87 23.62
C LEU A 571 -21.90 11.20 23.58
N SER A 572 -22.75 10.19 23.45
CA SER A 572 -24.22 10.37 23.43
C SER A 572 -24.78 10.91 24.75
N ARG A 573 -24.26 10.45 25.91
CA ARG A 573 -24.63 11.00 27.23
C ARG A 573 -24.21 12.45 27.38
N THR A 574 -23.01 12.78 26.89
CA THR A 574 -22.46 14.14 26.97
C THR A 574 -23.31 15.10 26.14
N ARG A 575 -23.66 14.73 24.89
CA ARG A 575 -24.58 15.50 24.03
C ARG A 575 -25.91 15.80 24.71
N ARG A 576 -26.52 14.83 25.40
CA ARG A 576 -27.82 15.03 26.07
C ARG A 576 -27.77 15.95 27.29
N ARG A 577 -26.58 16.16 27.88
CA ARG A 577 -26.38 17.02 29.06
C ARG A 577 -26.03 18.46 28.69
N GLU A 578 -25.60 18.70 27.45
CA GLU A 578 -25.21 20.02 26.98
C GLU A 578 -26.43 20.76 26.43
N PRO A 579 -26.67 22.03 26.82
CA PRO A 579 -27.68 22.85 26.17
C PRO A 579 -27.29 23.03 24.70
N ALA A 580 -28.26 22.92 23.79
CA ALA A 580 -28.03 23.22 22.38
C ALA A 580 -27.50 24.67 22.27
N LEU A 581 -26.35 24.85 21.62
CA LEU A 581 -25.81 26.16 21.33
C LEU A 581 -26.85 26.91 20.48
N ALA A 582 -27.25 28.10 20.92
CA ALA A 582 -28.17 28.94 20.16
C ALA A 582 -27.53 29.22 18.79
N SER A 583 -28.22 28.85 17.71
CA SER A 583 -27.81 29.15 16.35
C SER A 583 -27.68 30.67 16.19
N ALA A 584 -26.44 31.15 16.04
CA ALA A 584 -26.12 32.54 15.73
C ALA A 584 -25.95 32.73 14.23
#